data_AF-X1RM61-F1
#
_entry.id   AF-X1RM61-F1
#
_cell.length_a   1.000
_cell.length_b   1.000
_cell.length_c   1.000
_cell.angle_alpha   90.00
_cell.angle_beta   90.00
_cell.angle_gamma   90.00
#
_symmetry.space_group_name_H-M   'P 1'
#
loop_
_entity.id
_entity.type
_entity.pdbx_description
1 polymer ?
#
loop_
_entity_poly.entity_id
_entity_poly.type
_entity_poly.pdbx_seq_one_letter_code
_entity_poly.pdbx_strand_id
1 'polypeptide(L)' 'EGKFWYGPSKTALIHSIASTPVGGSNAAEISELVTGTKYFIQFRPTEPTTILGTRSGIYYGVPL' A
#
# COMPACT_ATOMS: atom_id res chain seq x y z
N GLU A 1 -11.02 2.14 -6.33
CA GLU A 1 -10.15 3.21 -5.80
C GLU A 1 -9.70 2.86 -4.39
N GLY A 2 -8.58 3.42 -3.93
CA GLY A 2 -8.04 3.14 -2.61
C GLY A 2 -6.67 3.76 -2.41
N LYS A 3 -5.99 3.31 -1.35
CA LYS A 3 -4.62 3.73 -1.03
C LYS A 3 -3.74 2.53 -0.75
N PHE A 4 -2.49 2.59 -1.19
CA PHE A 4 -1.43 1.71 -0.71
C PHE A 4 -0.81 2.33 0.52
N TRP A 5 -0.85 1.60 1.63
CA TRP A 5 -0.21 1.97 2.89
C TRP A 5 1.09 1.21 3.04
N TYR A 6 2.17 1.88 3.40
CA TYR A 6 3.49 1.28 3.46
C TYR A 6 4.36 1.83 4.60
N GLY A 7 5.39 1.08 4.97
CA GLY A 7 6.34 1.45 6.01
C GLY A 7 7.34 0.35 6.36
N PRO A 8 8.30 0.60 7.26
CA PRO A 8 9.38 -0.33 7.58
C PRO A 8 8.95 -1.52 8.47
N SER A 9 7.71 -1.53 8.98
CA SER A 9 7.17 -2.62 9.81
C SER A 9 5.76 -3.01 9.40
N LYS A 10 5.40 -4.30 9.56
CA LYS A 10 4.05 -4.83 9.32
C LYS A 10 2.96 -4.17 10.16
N THR A 11 3.33 -3.60 11.30
CA THR A 11 2.40 -2.92 12.22
C THR A 11 2.47 -1.39 12.11
N ALA A 12 3.45 -0.84 11.38
CA ALA A 12 3.66 0.60 11.23
C ALA A 12 3.70 1.00 9.74
N LEU A 13 2.55 0.87 9.07
CA LEU A 13 2.34 1.35 7.71
C LEU A 13 1.91 2.82 7.77
N ILE A 14 2.85 3.72 8.01
CA ILE A 14 2.61 5.13 8.33
C ILE A 14 2.50 6.03 7.09
N HIS A 15 3.03 5.59 5.96
CA HIS A 15 2.94 6.31 4.70
C HIS A 15 1.77 5.79 3.86
N SER A 16 1.17 6.64 3.03
CA SER A 16 0.11 6.23 2.12
C SER A 16 0.19 6.96 0.79
N ILE A 17 -0.16 6.28 -0.28
CA ILE A 17 -0.29 6.85 -1.62
C ILE A 17 -1.61 6.41 -2.27
N ALA A 18 -2.25 7.30 -3.01
CA ALA A 18 -3.45 6.96 -3.78
C ALA A 18 -3.12 5.93 -4.87
N SER A 19 -4.02 4.97 -5.07
CA SER A 19 -3.90 4.01 -6.16
C SER A 19 -4.56 4.53 -7.43
N THR A 20 -3.96 4.24 -8.57
CA THR A 20 -4.52 4.47 -9.90
C THR A 20 -4.99 3.13 -10.49
N PRO A 21 -6.21 3.03 -11.04
CA PRO A 21 -6.66 1.85 -11.77
C PRO A 21 -5.83 1.63 -13.05
N VAL A 22 -5.33 0.42 -13.27
CA VAL A 22 -4.57 0.03 -14.47
C VAL A 22 -4.97 -1.39 -14.87
N GLY A 23 -5.62 -1.53 -16.03
CA GLY A 23 -5.93 -2.85 -16.63
C GLY A 23 -6.70 -3.81 -15.72
N GLY A 24 -7.65 -3.32 -14.92
CA GLY A 24 -8.41 -4.14 -13.95
C GLY A 24 -7.70 -4.36 -12.61
N SER A 25 -6.49 -3.80 -12.43
CA SER A 25 -5.75 -3.77 -11.17
C SER A 25 -5.68 -2.36 -10.60
N ASN A 26 -5.18 -2.22 -9.37
CA ASN A 26 -4.80 -0.93 -8.79
C ASN A 26 -3.26 -0.89 -8.71
N ALA A 27 -2.65 0.22 -9.08
CA ALA A 27 -1.22 0.43 -9.06
C ALA A 27 -0.86 1.77 -8.41
N ALA A 28 0.35 1.90 -7.88
CA ALA A 28 0.90 3.17 -7.43
C ALA A 28 2.43 3.10 -7.53
N GLU A 29 3.05 4.24 -7.83
CA GLU A 29 4.50 4.39 -7.82
C GLU A 29 4.93 4.98 -6.48
N ILE A 30 5.81 4.30 -5.75
CA ILE A 30 6.37 4.81 -4.50
C ILE A 30 7.80 5.24 -4.76
N SER A 31 8.05 6.55 -4.72
CA SER A 31 9.37 7.15 -4.86
C SER A 31 10.08 7.30 -3.51
N GLU A 32 11.37 7.67 -3.55
CA GLU A 32 12.17 8.08 -2.38
C GLU A 32 12.33 6.99 -1.29
N LEU A 33 12.23 5.71 -1.68
CA LEU A 33 12.55 4.62 -0.76
C LEU A 33 14.06 4.49 -0.57
N VAL A 34 14.46 4.11 0.64
CA VAL A 34 15.87 3.85 0.95
C VAL A 34 16.27 2.47 0.42
N THR A 35 17.25 2.43 -0.48
CA THR A 35 17.84 1.18 -1.00
C THR A 35 18.29 0.26 0.13
N GLY A 36 18.03 -1.03 -0.01
CA GLY A 36 18.36 -2.06 0.99
C GLY A 36 17.43 -2.09 2.21
N THR A 37 16.52 -1.11 2.35
CA THR A 37 15.55 -1.10 3.46
C THR A 37 14.33 -1.93 3.11
N LYS A 38 13.92 -2.81 4.02
CA LYS A 38 12.69 -3.59 3.85
C LYS A 38 11.46 -2.74 4.12
N TYR A 39 10.56 -2.67 3.16
CA TYR A 39 9.27 -2.01 3.29
C TYR A 39 8.15 -3.04 3.19
N PHE A 40 7.13 -2.87 4.03
CA PHE A 40 5.87 -3.59 3.99
C PHE A 40 4.80 -2.72 3.34
N ILE A 41 3.86 -3.34 2.62
CA ILE A 41 2.80 -2.64 1.89
C ILE A 41 1.47 -3.39 2.02
N GLN A 42 0.38 -2.63 2.09
CA GLN A 42 -0.99 -3.14 2.13
C GLN A 42 -1.91 -2.22 1.32
N PHE A 43 -2.73 -2.80 0.44
CA PHE A 43 -3.79 -2.06 -0.22
C PHE A 43 -5.02 -1.97 0.69
N ARG A 44 -5.57 -0.75 0.80
CA ARG A 44 -6.81 -0.46 1.51
C ARG A 44 -7.76 0.24 0.53
N PRO A 45 -8.82 -0.44 0.04
CA PRO A 45 -9.80 0.18 -0.83
C PRO A 45 -10.51 1.33 -0.12
N THR A 46 -10.99 2.30 -0.89
CA THR A 46 -11.98 3.26 -0.39
C THR A 46 -13.29 2.52 -0.20
N GLU A 47 -13.80 2.49 1.02
CA GLU A 47 -15.01 1.73 1.35
C GLU A 47 -16.23 2.66 1.43
N PRO A 48 -17.43 2.18 1.02
CA PRO A 48 -18.68 2.85 1.37
C PRO A 48 -18.91 2.74 2.88
N THR A 49 -19.71 3.65 3.45
CA THR A 49 -19.93 3.76 4.91
C THR A 49 -20.49 2.50 5.58
N THR A 50 -21.05 1.57 4.80
CA THR A 50 -21.62 0.31 5.26
C THR A 50 -20.61 -0.83 5.37
N ILE A 51 -19.40 -0.66 4.83
CA ILE A 51 -18.34 -1.68 4.83
C ILE A 51 -17.12 -1.08 5.50
N LEU A 52 -16.57 -1.80 6.48
CA LEU A 52 -15.42 -1.35 7.25
C LEU A 52 -14.37 -2.46 7.33
N GLY A 53 -13.13 -2.11 7.03
CA GLY A 53 -11.95 -2.90 7.37
C GLY A 53 -11.46 -3.85 6.28
N THR A 54 -11.92 -3.72 5.04
CA THR A 54 -11.38 -4.47 3.90
C THR A 54 -9.92 -4.10 3.68
N ARG A 55 -9.05 -5.10 3.66
CA ARG A 55 -7.62 -4.93 3.47
C ARG A 55 -7.07 -6.10 2.68
N SER A 56 -6.07 -5.86 1.85
CA SER A 56 -5.29 -6.95 1.27
C SER A 56 -4.41 -7.63 2.34
N GLY A 57 -3.77 -8.73 1.94
CA GLY A 57 -2.58 -9.21 2.64
C GLY A 57 -1.49 -8.13 2.74
N ILE A 58 -0.56 -8.33 3.66
CA ILE A 58 0.63 -7.48 3.79
C ILE A 58 1.77 -8.13 3.01
N TYR A 59 2.29 -7.41 2.03
CA TYR A 59 3.42 -7.82 1.21
C TYR A 59 4.67 -7.04 1.62
N TYR A 60 5.84 -7.45 1.14
CA TYR A 60 7.07 -6.70 1.38
C TYR A 60 7.97 -6.68 0.14
N GLY A 61 8.80 -5.65 0.06
CA GLY A 61 9.86 -5.51 -0.92
C GLY A 61 11.10 -4.87 -0.30
N VAL A 62 12.24 -5.02 -0.97
CA VAL A 62 13.50 -4.34 -0.65
C VAL A 62 13.94 -3.62 -1.92
N PRO A 63 13.92 -2.29 -1.96
CA PRO A 63 14.40 -1.52 -3.11
C PRO A 63 15.89 -1.81 -3.36
N LEU A 64 16.25 -1.94 -4.64
CA LEU A 64 17.63 -2.13 -5.10
C LEU A 64 18.36 -0.80 -5.27
#